data_AF-A0A7L2AP39-F1
#
_entry.id   AF-A0A7L2AP39-F1
#
_cell.length_a   1.000
_cell.length_b   1.000
_cell.length_c   1.000
_cell.angle_alpha   90.00
_cell.angle_beta   90.00
_cell.angle_gamma   90.00
#
_symmetry.space_group_name_H-M   'P 1'
#
loop_
_entity.id
_entity.type
_entity.pdbx_description
1 polymer ?
#
loop_
_entity_poly.entity_id
_entity_poly.type
_entity_poly.pdbx_seq_one_letter_code
_entity_poly.pdbx_strand_id
1 'polypeptide(L)'
;TAAAPRPWRLFGAMCLVRLPRITQPLEKEEEEMAALMGQIEMEKSQYSDHEIRKLEEEEQLRRRKESIHDDDDEALGKKVIMAQDLEDKWEQKLLQFEAAPRTTDADKSNNRTSLDRRLDSNLMLLVKQKIGNQDLWLLPQVEWQPGETLRGTAERAMAMFLGDHIQAKVLGNAPYGIYKYKFPRAIRTEENMGAKVFFFKAFLQSNDLSQAELKQDYLWVTKDELGDYLKPEYLKKVNRFLPD
;
A
#
# COMPACT_ATOMS: atom_id res chain seq x y z
N THR A 1 20.91 18.77 -37.64
CA THR A 1 22.29 18.56 -37.14
C THR A 1 22.29 17.32 -36.27
N ALA A 2 22.86 16.21 -36.77
CA ALA A 2 22.91 14.96 -36.02
C ALA A 2 23.94 15.09 -34.87
N ALA A 3 23.49 14.94 -33.63
CA ALA A 3 24.36 15.00 -32.46
C ALA A 3 25.38 13.85 -32.48
N ALA A 4 26.64 14.13 -32.12
CA ALA A 4 27.72 13.15 -32.07
C ALA A 4 27.32 11.89 -31.25
N PRO A 5 27.78 10.69 -31.64
CA PRO A 5 27.45 9.45 -30.95
C PRO A 5 27.90 9.54 -29.50
N ARG A 6 26.93 9.48 -28.58
CA ARG A 6 27.22 9.56 -27.15
C ARG A 6 27.61 8.17 -26.66
N PRO A 7 28.72 8.03 -25.92
CA PRO A 7 29.20 6.72 -25.47
C PRO A 7 28.33 6.10 -24.36
N TRP A 8 27.27 6.78 -23.92
CA TRP A 8 26.38 6.33 -22.85
C TRP A 8 24.96 6.18 -23.38
N ARG A 9 24.43 4.96 -23.30
CA ARG A 9 23.01 4.69 -23.56
C ARG A 9 22.16 5.18 -22.41
N LEU A 10 21.01 5.77 -22.72
CA LEU A 10 20.05 6.28 -21.75
C LEU A 10 18.89 5.29 -21.63
N PHE A 11 18.56 4.92 -20.40
CA PHE A 11 17.43 4.04 -20.10
C PHE A 11 16.47 4.76 -19.16
N GLY A 12 15.19 4.70 -19.47
CA GLY A 12 14.12 5.08 -18.56
C GLY A 12 13.64 3.84 -17.82
N ALA A 13 13.72 3.84 -16.50
CA ALA A 13 13.21 2.77 -15.66
C ALA A 13 12.06 3.29 -14.79
N MET A 14 11.04 2.46 -14.61
CA MET A 14 9.91 2.76 -13.75
C MET A 14 9.94 1.89 -12.49
N CYS A 15 9.88 2.54 -11.34
CA CYS A 15 9.59 1.92 -10.06
C CYS A 15 8.09 2.05 -9.79
N LEU A 16 7.34 1.01 -10.11
CA LEU A 16 5.92 0.92 -9.78
C LEU A 16 5.78 0.44 -8.34
N VAL A 17 5.10 1.24 -7.51
CA VAL A 17 4.82 0.94 -6.12
C VAL A 17 3.32 0.82 -5.92
N ARG A 18 2.89 -0.28 -5.33
CA ARG A 18 1.55 -0.42 -4.76
C ARG A 18 1.61 0.02 -3.31
N LEU A 19 0.79 1.01 -2.97
CA LEU A 19 0.68 1.56 -1.62
C LEU A 19 -0.06 0.60 -0.68
N PRO A 20 0.12 0.72 0.65
CA PRO A 20 -0.60 -0.08 1.62
C PRO A 20 -2.10 0.19 1.50
N ARG A 21 -2.92 -0.87 1.56
CA ARG A 21 -4.39 -0.77 1.62
C ARG A 21 -4.90 -0.88 3.04
N ILE A 22 -4.13 -1.50 3.93
CA ILE A 22 -4.48 -1.70 5.33
C ILE A 22 -3.46 -0.95 6.19
N THR A 23 -3.90 -0.46 7.34
CA THR A 23 -3.03 0.14 8.37
C THR A 23 -2.01 -0.87 8.88
N GLN A 24 -0.84 -0.42 9.31
CA GLN A 24 0.12 -1.30 9.96
C GLN A 24 -0.41 -1.77 11.32
N PRO A 25 -0.04 -2.97 11.79
CA PRO A 25 -0.33 -3.39 13.15
C PRO A 25 0.40 -2.47 14.12
N LEU A 26 -0.24 -2.14 15.24
CA LEU A 26 0.34 -1.33 16.29
C LEU A 26 1.46 -2.10 16.99
N GLU A 27 2.53 -1.41 17.35
CA GLU A 27 3.51 -1.96 18.27
C GLU A 27 2.97 -1.98 19.71
N LYS A 28 3.54 -2.81 20.58
CA LYS A 28 3.07 -2.93 21.98
C LYS A 28 3.09 -1.59 22.72
N GLU A 29 4.12 -0.79 22.49
CA GLU A 29 4.27 0.53 23.09
C GLU A 29 3.18 1.50 22.57
N GLU A 30 2.82 1.38 21.28
CA GLU A 30 1.75 2.16 20.68
C GLU A 30 0.36 1.73 21.19
N GLU A 31 0.15 0.44 21.43
CA GLU A 31 -1.06 -0.09 22.07
C GLU A 31 -1.23 0.45 23.49
N GLU A 32 -0.16 0.43 24.29
CA GLU A 32 -0.15 1.00 25.65
C GLU A 32 -0.44 2.50 25.62
N MET A 33 0.19 3.23 24.70
CA MET A 33 -0.03 4.67 24.55
C MET A 33 -1.45 4.99 24.05
N ALA A 34 -2.00 4.19 23.13
CA ALA A 34 -3.37 4.34 22.66
C ALA A 34 -4.39 4.09 23.79
N ALA A 35 -4.15 3.08 24.62
CA ALA A 35 -4.97 2.81 25.80
C ALA A 35 -4.92 3.95 26.81
N LEU A 36 -3.72 4.49 27.09
CA LEU A 36 -3.54 5.65 27.95
C LEU A 36 -4.24 6.89 27.38
N MET A 37 -4.10 7.14 26.08
CA MET A 37 -4.71 8.29 25.43
C MET A 37 -6.25 8.19 25.46
N GLY A 38 -6.80 6.98 25.28
CA GLY A 38 -8.23 6.72 25.45
C GLY A 38 -8.74 6.94 26.89
N GLN A 39 -7.95 6.57 27.91
CA GLN A 39 -8.28 6.87 29.31
C GLN A 39 -8.30 8.37 29.58
N ILE A 40 -7.27 9.09 29.11
CA ILE A 40 -7.19 10.56 29.26
C ILE A 40 -8.34 11.25 28.55
N GLU A 41 -8.72 10.77 27.35
CA GLU A 41 -9.87 11.28 26.61
C GLU A 41 -11.16 11.07 27.41
N MET A 42 -11.39 9.87 27.95
CA MET A 42 -12.55 9.56 28.77
C MET A 42 -12.62 10.43 30.03
N GLU A 43 -11.53 10.55 30.79
CA GLU A 43 -11.46 11.34 32.03
C GLU A 43 -11.68 12.84 31.82
N LYS A 44 -11.28 13.36 30.65
CA LYS A 44 -11.40 14.80 30.31
C LYS A 44 -12.63 15.12 29.47
N SER A 45 -13.35 14.10 28.99
CA SER A 45 -14.57 14.26 28.22
C SER A 45 -15.73 14.69 29.12
N GLN A 46 -16.72 15.33 28.50
CA GLN A 46 -18.03 15.54 29.12
C GLN A 46 -18.94 14.35 28.79
N TYR A 47 -19.97 14.15 29.60
CA TYR A 47 -20.94 13.09 29.35
C TYR A 47 -21.57 13.24 27.97
N SER A 48 -21.61 12.13 27.22
CA SER A 48 -22.32 12.07 25.94
C SER A 48 -23.83 11.96 26.16
N ASP A 49 -24.62 12.32 25.15
CA ASP A 49 -26.08 12.17 25.19
C ASP A 49 -26.53 10.74 25.52
N HIS A 50 -25.76 9.73 25.08
CA HIS A 50 -26.03 8.32 25.38
C HIS A 50 -25.78 7.98 26.86
N GLU A 51 -24.72 8.52 27.44
CA GLU A 51 -24.38 8.33 28.86
C GLU A 51 -25.38 9.03 29.77
N ILE A 52 -25.74 10.28 29.45
CA ILE A 52 -26.77 11.04 30.18
C ILE A 52 -28.09 10.25 30.15
N ARG A 53 -28.49 9.78 28.98
CA ARG A 53 -29.71 8.98 28.82
C ARG A 53 -29.68 7.69 29.64
N LYS A 54 -28.55 6.99 29.68
CA LYS A 54 -28.38 5.76 30.46
C LYS A 54 -28.53 6.04 31.96
N LEU A 55 -27.92 7.12 32.45
CA LEU A 55 -28.03 7.55 33.85
C LEU A 55 -29.46 7.92 34.24
N GLU A 56 -30.18 8.66 33.39
CA GLU A 56 -31.59 9.02 33.62
C GLU A 56 -32.50 7.78 33.67
N GLU A 57 -32.33 6.84 32.73
CA GLU A 57 -33.10 5.60 32.68
C GLU A 57 -32.83 4.70 33.91
N GLU A 58 -31.58 4.61 34.37
CA GLU A 58 -31.20 3.87 35.58
C GLU A 58 -31.78 4.50 36.86
N GLU A 59 -31.78 5.84 36.96
CA GLU A 59 -32.36 6.54 38.10
C GLU A 59 -33.89 6.33 38.17
N GLN A 60 -34.58 6.40 37.03
CA GLN A 60 -36.01 6.11 36.94
C GLN A 60 -36.32 4.67 37.37
N LEU A 61 -35.52 3.70 36.93
CA LEU A 61 -35.64 2.30 37.34
C LEU A 61 -35.41 2.11 38.85
N ARG A 62 -34.40 2.79 39.42
CA ARG A 62 -34.13 2.73 40.86
C ARG A 62 -35.28 3.29 41.69
N ARG A 63 -35.78 4.48 41.33
CA ARG A 63 -36.94 5.10 42.00
C ARG A 63 -38.18 4.20 41.92
N ARG A 64 -38.43 3.59 40.76
CA ARG A 64 -39.56 2.66 40.57
C ARG A 64 -39.42 1.36 41.38
N LYS A 65 -38.18 0.86 41.55
CA LYS A 65 -37.90 -0.31 42.39
C LYS A 65 -38.04 -0.01 43.88
N GLU A 66 -37.77 1.22 44.30
CA GLU A 66 -37.97 1.67 45.68
C GLU A 66 -39.45 1.98 45.98
N SER A 67 -40.22 2.45 44.99
CA SER A 67 -41.64 2.82 45.11
C SER A 67 -42.62 1.64 44.94
N ILE A 68 -42.28 0.44 45.44
CA ILE A 68 -43.08 -0.81 45.34
C ILE A 68 -44.46 -0.74 46.06
N HIS A 69 -45.09 0.44 46.23
CA HIS A 69 -46.37 0.51 46.96
C HIS A 69 -47.43 1.54 46.56
N ASP A 70 -47.38 2.26 45.43
CA ASP A 70 -48.59 2.95 44.98
C ASP A 70 -48.80 2.86 43.46
N ASP A 71 -49.95 2.29 43.11
CA ASP A 71 -50.59 2.34 41.81
C ASP A 71 -50.83 3.81 41.42
N ASP A 72 -50.28 4.26 40.30
CA ASP A 72 -51.00 5.11 39.34
C ASP A 72 -50.22 5.22 38.02
N ASP A 73 -50.86 4.70 36.97
CA ASP A 73 -50.29 4.18 35.73
C ASP A 73 -50.40 5.20 34.58
N GLU A 74 -50.02 6.47 34.81
CA GLU A 74 -50.42 7.53 33.87
C GLU A 74 -49.36 8.62 33.61
N ALA A 75 -48.16 8.22 33.15
CA ALA A 75 -47.26 9.19 32.47
C ALA A 75 -46.14 8.60 31.60
N LEU A 76 -46.09 7.30 31.26
CA LEU A 76 -44.98 6.78 30.45
C LEU A 76 -45.24 7.00 28.95
N GLY A 77 -44.83 8.17 28.46
CA GLY A 77 -44.43 8.35 27.06
C GLY A 77 -43.33 7.32 26.74
N LYS A 78 -43.76 6.19 26.20
CA LYS A 78 -42.98 4.97 25.93
C LYS A 78 -41.75 5.27 25.07
N LYS A 79 -40.58 5.43 25.68
CA LYS A 79 -39.33 5.03 25.01
C LYS A 79 -39.33 3.50 25.01
N VAL A 80 -39.74 2.94 23.88
CA VAL A 80 -39.91 1.49 23.68
C VAL A 80 -38.57 0.72 23.74
N ILE A 81 -37.44 1.42 23.65
CA ILE A 81 -36.11 0.81 23.60
C ILE A 81 -35.21 1.53 24.61
N MET A 82 -34.72 0.82 25.62
CA MET A 82 -33.76 1.33 26.59
C MET A 82 -32.37 1.53 25.96
N ALA A 83 -31.51 2.33 26.60
CA ALA A 83 -30.13 2.50 26.17
C ALA A 83 -29.37 1.15 26.15
N GLN A 84 -29.63 0.28 27.13
CA GLN A 84 -29.05 -1.08 27.18
C GLN A 84 -29.54 -1.96 26.02
N ASP A 85 -30.83 -1.91 25.69
CA ASP A 85 -31.37 -2.65 24.53
C ASP A 85 -30.75 -2.19 23.20
N LEU A 86 -30.29 -0.94 23.11
CA LEU A 86 -29.57 -0.43 21.93
C LEU A 86 -28.14 -0.97 21.87
N GLU A 87 -27.43 -0.99 23.00
CA GLU A 87 -26.09 -1.59 23.12
C GLU A 87 -26.15 -3.07 22.69
N ASP A 88 -27.10 -3.85 23.21
CA ASP A 88 -27.30 -5.26 22.85
C ASP A 88 -27.56 -5.44 21.34
N LYS A 89 -28.37 -4.57 20.74
CA LYS A 89 -28.64 -4.61 19.30
C LYS A 89 -27.41 -4.29 18.47
N TRP A 90 -26.56 -3.37 18.92
CA TRP A 90 -25.30 -3.04 18.24
C TRP A 90 -24.30 -4.18 18.36
N GLU A 91 -24.19 -4.81 19.54
CA GLU A 91 -23.36 -5.98 19.75
C GLU A 91 -23.81 -7.16 18.88
N GLN A 92 -25.11 -7.44 18.81
CA GLN A 92 -25.65 -8.49 17.94
C GLN A 92 -25.30 -8.23 16.46
N LYS A 93 -25.40 -6.98 16.00
CA LYS A 93 -25.02 -6.62 14.63
C LYS A 93 -23.52 -6.76 14.39
N LEU A 94 -22.70 -6.39 15.38
CA LEU A 94 -21.25 -6.54 15.31
C LEU A 94 -20.84 -8.01 15.23
N LEU A 95 -21.47 -8.88 16.03
CA LEU A 95 -21.22 -10.32 16.02
C LEU A 95 -21.68 -11.01 14.73
N GLN A 96 -22.73 -10.48 14.07
CA GLN A 96 -23.17 -10.97 12.77
C GLN A 96 -22.24 -10.54 11.62
N PHE A 97 -21.45 -9.48 11.81
CA PHE A 97 -20.56 -8.95 10.79
C PHE A 97 -19.18 -9.59 10.88
N GLU A 98 -18.87 -10.48 9.94
CA GLU A 98 -17.53 -11.04 9.78
C GLU A 98 -16.68 -10.11 8.91
N ALA A 99 -15.69 -9.46 9.51
CA ALA A 99 -14.72 -8.66 8.77
C ALA A 99 -13.81 -9.54 7.92
N ALA A 100 -13.45 -9.07 6.73
CA ALA A 100 -12.49 -9.76 5.88
C ALA A 100 -11.12 -9.90 6.59
N PRO A 101 -10.45 -11.06 6.48
CA PRO A 101 -9.17 -11.27 7.14
C PRO A 101 -8.11 -10.32 6.58
N ARG A 102 -7.27 -9.78 7.48
CA ARG A 102 -6.14 -8.92 7.11
C ARG A 102 -5.05 -9.69 6.35
N THR A 103 -4.92 -10.98 6.64
CA THR A 103 -3.99 -11.90 5.98
C THR A 103 -4.74 -12.65 4.89
N THR A 104 -4.30 -12.51 3.65
CA THR A 104 -4.94 -13.15 2.51
C THR A 104 -4.37 -14.54 2.25
N ASP A 105 -5.01 -15.32 1.38
CA ASP A 105 -4.48 -16.62 0.97
C ASP A 105 -3.17 -16.51 0.16
N ALA A 106 -2.94 -15.35 -0.47
CA ALA A 106 -1.67 -15.02 -1.12
C ALA A 106 -0.52 -14.87 -0.11
N ASP A 107 -0.81 -14.39 1.10
CA ASP A 107 0.18 -14.34 2.18
C ASP A 107 0.53 -15.74 2.67
N LYS A 108 -0.48 -16.59 2.88
CA LYS A 108 -0.30 -17.98 3.34
C LYS A 108 0.47 -18.83 2.32
N SER A 109 0.12 -18.70 1.04
CA SER A 109 0.78 -19.44 -0.06
C SER A 109 2.11 -18.81 -0.51
N ASN A 110 2.47 -17.65 0.04
CA ASN A 110 3.63 -16.87 -0.36
C ASN A 110 3.66 -16.57 -1.88
N ASN A 111 2.50 -16.30 -2.46
CA ASN A 111 2.39 -16.03 -3.89
C ASN A 111 2.89 -14.62 -4.21
N ARG A 112 4.03 -14.53 -4.89
CA ARG A 112 4.71 -13.27 -5.20
C ARG A 112 4.22 -12.60 -6.49
N THR A 113 3.27 -13.20 -7.21
CA THR A 113 2.69 -12.62 -8.43
C THR A 113 1.36 -11.90 -8.16
N SER A 114 0.72 -12.16 -7.03
CA SER A 114 -0.54 -11.54 -6.62
C SER A 114 -0.33 -10.20 -5.93
N LEU A 115 -1.20 -9.23 -6.24
CA LEU A 115 -1.23 -7.91 -5.60
C LEU A 115 -1.82 -7.92 -4.19
N ASP A 116 -2.66 -8.90 -3.87
CA ASP A 116 -3.35 -8.98 -2.58
C ASP A 116 -2.50 -9.60 -1.47
N ARG A 117 -1.19 -9.69 -1.70
CA ARG A 117 -0.19 -10.07 -0.70
C ARG A 117 0.25 -8.83 0.10
N ARG A 118 0.55 -8.99 1.39
CA ARG A 118 1.10 -7.99 2.32
C ARG A 118 0.40 -6.64 2.18
N LEU A 119 -0.89 -6.64 2.49
CA LEU A 119 -1.76 -5.48 2.29
C LEU A 119 -1.35 -4.26 3.14
N ASP A 120 -0.62 -4.49 4.23
CA ASP A 120 -0.03 -3.53 5.17
C ASP A 120 1.24 -2.83 4.65
N SER A 121 1.85 -3.36 3.60
CA SER A 121 3.18 -2.94 3.14
C SER A 121 3.18 -2.39 1.72
N ASN A 122 4.21 -1.61 1.42
CA ASN A 122 4.52 -1.18 0.06
C ASN A 122 5.05 -2.37 -0.75
N LEU A 123 4.44 -2.64 -1.91
CA LEU A 123 4.94 -3.65 -2.85
C LEU A 123 5.52 -2.99 -4.09
N MET A 124 6.62 -3.54 -4.58
CA MET A 124 7.33 -3.05 -5.76
C MET A 124 7.34 -4.08 -6.86
N LEU A 125 7.22 -3.60 -8.10
CA LEU A 125 7.28 -4.46 -9.27
C LEU A 125 8.73 -4.70 -9.71
N LEU A 126 9.11 -5.97 -9.80
CA LEU A 126 10.29 -6.44 -10.53
C LEU A 126 9.87 -7.22 -11.76
N VAL A 127 10.66 -7.10 -12.82
CA VAL A 127 10.48 -7.84 -14.06
C VAL A 127 11.77 -8.57 -14.39
N LYS A 128 11.64 -9.82 -14.87
CA LYS A 128 12.76 -10.62 -15.31
C LYS A 128 13.21 -10.20 -16.71
N GLN A 129 14.34 -9.50 -16.79
CA GLN A 129 14.90 -9.04 -18.06
C GLN A 129 16.11 -9.87 -18.49
N LYS A 130 16.18 -10.21 -19.77
CA LYS A 130 17.36 -10.85 -20.36
C LYS A 130 18.37 -9.79 -20.77
N ILE A 131 19.50 -9.72 -20.06
CA ILE A 131 20.63 -8.85 -20.43
C ILE A 131 21.78 -9.75 -20.90
N GLY A 132 21.97 -9.81 -22.22
CA GLY A 132 22.89 -10.76 -22.84
C GLY A 132 22.40 -12.19 -22.64
N ASN A 133 23.23 -13.05 -22.02
CA ASN A 133 22.91 -14.45 -21.72
C ASN A 133 22.45 -14.68 -20.27
N GLN A 134 22.25 -13.62 -19.48
CA GLN A 134 21.82 -13.74 -18.08
C GLN A 134 20.42 -13.15 -17.91
N ASP A 135 19.56 -13.93 -17.24
CA ASP A 135 18.27 -13.46 -16.77
C ASP A 135 18.48 -12.74 -15.43
N LEU A 136 18.17 -11.44 -15.37
CA LEU A 136 18.32 -10.62 -14.17
C LEU A 136 16.98 -9.99 -13.81
N TRP A 137 16.66 -10.00 -12.51
CA TRP A 137 15.53 -9.24 -11.96
C TRP A 137 15.91 -7.77 -11.87
N LEU A 138 15.13 -6.92 -12.52
CA LEU A 138 15.35 -5.48 -12.56
C LEU A 138 14.01 -4.75 -12.54
N LEU A 139 14.06 -3.45 -12.28
CA LEU A 139 12.92 -2.60 -12.52
C LEU A 139 12.62 -2.55 -14.03
N PRO A 140 11.35 -2.46 -14.44
CA PRO A 140 10.96 -2.29 -15.83
C PRO A 140 11.71 -1.11 -16.46
N GLN A 141 12.65 -1.41 -17.36
CA GLN A 141 13.50 -0.42 -18.03
C GLN A 141 13.50 -0.60 -19.54
N VAL A 142 13.55 0.51 -20.27
CA VAL A 142 13.60 0.56 -21.73
C VAL A 142 14.57 1.65 -22.21
N GLU A 143 15.18 1.43 -23.38
CA GLU A 143 16.07 2.39 -24.01
C GLU A 143 15.29 3.64 -24.49
N TRP A 144 15.87 4.81 -24.23
CA TRP A 144 15.32 6.09 -24.63
C TRP A 144 15.44 6.28 -26.15
N GLN A 145 14.37 6.75 -26.77
CA GLN A 145 14.32 7.04 -28.20
C GLN A 145 14.31 8.55 -28.47
N PRO A 146 15.00 9.02 -29.54
CA PRO A 146 14.97 10.43 -29.92
C PRO A 146 13.54 10.90 -30.20
N GLY A 147 13.12 11.99 -29.55
CA GLY A 147 11.77 12.56 -29.68
C GLY A 147 10.83 12.27 -28.50
N GLU A 148 11.20 11.36 -27.59
CA GLU A 148 10.45 11.11 -26.36
C GLU A 148 11.04 11.87 -25.15
N THR A 149 10.19 12.18 -24.17
CA THR A 149 10.69 12.59 -22.84
C THR A 149 11.16 11.35 -22.07
N LEU A 150 12.08 11.55 -21.13
CA LEU A 150 12.58 10.44 -20.31
C LEU A 150 11.47 9.80 -19.45
N ARG A 151 10.49 10.61 -19.05
CA ARG A 151 9.24 10.15 -18.42
C ARG A 151 8.41 9.31 -19.39
N GLY A 152 8.20 9.78 -20.63
CA GLY A 152 7.47 9.04 -21.66
C GLY A 152 8.10 7.67 -21.96
N THR A 153 9.44 7.58 -21.93
CA THR A 153 10.14 6.29 -22.02
C THR A 153 9.83 5.36 -20.85
N ALA A 154 9.69 5.87 -19.62
CA ALA A 154 9.28 5.07 -18.48
C ALA A 154 7.81 4.60 -18.59
N GLU A 155 6.90 5.48 -19.03
CA GLU A 155 5.50 5.14 -19.32
C GLU A 155 5.41 4.04 -20.39
N ARG A 156 6.17 4.16 -21.47
CA ARG A 156 6.32 3.12 -22.50
C ARG A 156 6.90 1.82 -21.95
N ALA A 157 7.85 1.90 -21.02
CA ALA A 157 8.38 0.71 -20.36
C ALA A 157 7.27 -0.04 -19.64
N MET A 158 6.41 0.65 -18.89
CA MET A 158 5.29 -0.04 -18.24
C MET A 158 4.27 -0.59 -19.22
N ALA A 159 3.85 0.16 -20.23
CA ALA A 159 2.94 -0.36 -21.25
C ALA A 159 3.50 -1.63 -21.93
N MET A 160 4.82 -1.68 -22.15
CA MET A 160 5.50 -2.84 -22.74
C MET A 160 5.46 -4.09 -21.84
N PHE A 161 5.69 -3.95 -20.54
CA PHE A 161 5.79 -5.09 -19.62
C PHE A 161 4.45 -5.50 -19.00
N LEU A 162 3.57 -4.53 -18.75
CA LEU A 162 2.35 -4.70 -17.98
C LEU A 162 1.06 -4.60 -18.83
N GLY A 163 1.19 -4.21 -20.11
CA GLY A 163 0.05 -3.95 -20.99
C GLY A 163 -0.60 -2.58 -20.77
N ASP A 164 -1.58 -2.27 -21.60
CA ASP A 164 -2.24 -0.95 -21.63
C ASP A 164 -3.31 -0.78 -20.53
N HIS A 165 -3.67 -1.88 -19.84
CA HIS A 165 -4.75 -1.91 -18.86
C HIS A 165 -4.35 -1.38 -17.48
N ILE A 166 -3.07 -1.06 -17.24
CA ILE A 166 -2.61 -0.56 -15.95
C ILE A 166 -2.68 0.96 -15.87
N GLN A 167 -3.49 1.45 -14.94
CA GLN A 167 -3.48 2.84 -14.53
C GLN A 167 -2.43 3.04 -13.43
N ALA A 168 -1.38 3.78 -13.79
CA ALA A 168 -0.35 4.20 -12.86
C ALA A 168 -0.16 5.71 -12.90
N LYS A 169 -0.06 6.29 -11.70
CA LYS A 169 0.17 7.72 -11.52
C LYS A 169 1.66 7.97 -11.32
N VAL A 170 2.32 8.47 -12.38
CA VAL A 170 3.73 8.86 -12.33
C VAL A 170 3.88 10.16 -11.52
N LEU A 171 4.86 10.18 -10.62
CA LEU A 171 5.12 11.32 -9.74
C LEU A 171 6.15 12.26 -10.36
N GLY A 172 5.66 13.36 -10.93
CA GLY A 172 6.51 14.41 -11.48
C GLY A 172 7.33 13.99 -12.71
N ASN A 173 8.17 14.91 -13.17
CA ASN A 173 8.99 14.73 -14.37
C ASN A 173 10.49 14.57 -14.07
N ALA A 174 10.89 14.69 -12.80
CA ALA A 174 12.27 14.55 -12.38
C ALA A 174 12.58 13.08 -12.04
N PRO A 175 13.74 12.55 -12.45
CA PRO A 175 14.17 11.23 -12.03
C PRO A 175 14.56 11.23 -10.54
N TYR A 176 14.12 10.23 -9.79
CA TYR A 176 14.39 10.07 -8.36
C TYR A 176 15.76 9.47 -8.08
N GLY A 177 16.33 8.77 -9.06
CA GLY A 177 17.63 8.13 -8.93
C GLY A 177 18.28 7.87 -10.27
N ILE A 178 19.60 7.73 -10.25
CA ILE A 178 20.40 7.39 -11.43
C ILE A 178 21.33 6.24 -11.06
N TYR A 179 21.27 5.18 -11.85
CA TYR A 179 22.24 4.08 -11.81
C TYR A 179 23.11 4.13 -13.06
N LYS A 180 24.43 4.15 -12.87
CA LYS A 180 25.40 4.20 -13.97
C LYS A 180 26.22 2.92 -13.92
N TYR A 181 26.23 2.15 -15.00
CA TYR A 181 27.08 0.97 -15.10
C TYR A 181 27.81 0.95 -16.44
N LYS A 182 29.03 0.40 -16.41
CA LYS A 182 29.85 0.23 -17.62
C LYS A 182 29.64 -1.19 -18.12
N PHE A 183 29.53 -1.38 -19.43
CA PHE A 183 29.45 -2.72 -19.99
C PHE A 183 30.77 -3.48 -19.74
N PRO A 184 30.71 -4.81 -19.57
CA PRO A 184 31.89 -5.65 -19.52
C PRO A 184 32.80 -5.40 -20.72
N ARG A 185 34.12 -5.56 -20.54
CA ARG A 185 35.13 -5.24 -21.58
C ARG A 185 34.86 -5.95 -22.92
N ALA A 186 34.17 -7.09 -22.91
CA ALA A 186 33.79 -7.88 -24.09
C ALA A 186 32.81 -7.18 -25.06
N ILE A 187 32.01 -6.22 -24.60
CA ILE A 187 30.99 -5.51 -25.41
C ILE A 187 31.31 -4.01 -25.49
N ARG A 188 32.49 -3.60 -24.99
CA ARG A 188 32.86 -2.19 -24.89
C ARG A 188 33.42 -1.71 -26.22
N THR A 189 32.61 -0.97 -26.98
CA THR A 189 33.03 -0.21 -28.16
C THR A 189 33.21 1.27 -27.79
N GLU A 190 33.97 2.05 -28.56
CA GLU A 190 34.12 3.51 -28.35
C GLU A 190 32.77 4.25 -28.35
N GLU A 191 31.80 3.72 -29.09
CA GLU A 191 30.43 4.22 -29.17
C GLU A 191 29.50 3.71 -28.04
N ASN A 192 29.92 2.70 -27.26
CA ASN A 192 29.10 2.05 -26.22
C ASN A 192 29.93 1.74 -24.95
N MET A 193 30.25 2.77 -24.16
CA MET A 193 30.95 2.61 -22.88
C MET A 193 30.08 2.05 -21.75
N GLY A 194 28.78 2.35 -21.75
CA GLY A 194 27.90 1.98 -20.65
C GLY A 194 26.48 2.51 -20.78
N ALA A 195 25.71 2.31 -19.71
CA ALA A 195 24.32 2.71 -19.62
C ALA A 195 24.07 3.55 -18.36
N LYS A 196 23.20 4.55 -18.52
CA LYS A 196 22.65 5.37 -17.43
C LYS A 196 21.15 5.10 -17.36
N VAL A 197 20.74 4.48 -16.26
CA VAL A 197 19.34 4.19 -15.96
C VAL A 197 18.81 5.28 -15.05
N PHE A 198 17.71 5.90 -15.45
CA PHE A 198 17.02 6.92 -14.68
C PHE A 198 15.73 6.34 -14.13
N PHE A 199 15.55 6.42 -12.81
CA PHE A 199 14.39 5.86 -12.13
C PHE A 199 13.29 6.91 -11.96
N PHE A 200 12.09 6.55 -12.39
CA PHE A 200 10.86 7.29 -12.12
C PHE A 200 10.01 6.51 -11.15
N LYS A 201 9.28 7.20 -10.29
CA LYS A 201 8.36 6.58 -9.34
C LYS A 201 6.93 6.71 -9.84
N ALA A 202 6.18 5.62 -9.78
CA ALA A 202 4.77 5.61 -10.10
C ALA A 202 3.99 4.84 -9.03
N PHE A 203 2.77 5.28 -8.76
CA PHE A 203 1.84 4.57 -7.90
C PHE A 203 0.83 3.79 -8.72
N LEU A 204 0.65 2.53 -8.37
CA LEU A 204 -0.39 1.70 -8.94
C LEU A 204 -1.76 2.16 -8.41
N GLN A 205 -2.67 2.51 -9.32
CA GLN A 205 -4.06 2.84 -8.99
C GLN A 205 -5.03 1.71 -9.33
N SER A 206 -4.73 0.91 -10.36
CA SER A 206 -5.55 -0.25 -10.73
C SER A 206 -5.53 -1.32 -9.64
N ASN A 207 -6.72 -1.89 -9.37
CA ASN A 207 -6.89 -2.94 -8.36
C ASN A 207 -6.54 -4.34 -8.89
N ASP A 208 -6.63 -4.56 -10.21
CA ASP A 208 -6.42 -5.86 -10.84
C ASP A 208 -5.34 -5.82 -11.92
N LEU A 209 -4.41 -6.77 -11.83
CA LEU A 209 -3.60 -7.21 -12.95
C LEU A 209 -4.39 -8.33 -13.62
N SER A 210 -5.11 -8.03 -14.69
CA SER A 210 -5.63 -9.10 -15.55
C SER A 210 -4.43 -9.91 -16.04
N GLN A 211 -4.30 -11.15 -15.55
CA GLN A 211 -3.19 -12.06 -15.86
C GLN A 211 -3.05 -12.37 -17.37
N ALA A 212 -4.00 -11.92 -18.19
CA ALA A 212 -4.15 -12.28 -19.59
C ALA A 212 -3.14 -11.61 -20.55
N GLU A 213 -2.39 -10.57 -20.15
CA GLU A 213 -1.53 -9.82 -21.08
C GLU A 213 -0.07 -9.62 -20.62
N LEU A 214 0.37 -10.33 -19.58
CA LEU A 214 1.71 -10.13 -19.03
C LEU A 214 2.74 -10.89 -19.87
N LYS A 215 3.54 -10.13 -20.64
CA LYS A 215 4.50 -10.66 -21.63
C LYS A 215 5.76 -11.28 -21.00
N GLN A 216 6.02 -11.05 -19.71
CA GLN A 216 7.20 -11.53 -18.99
C GLN A 216 6.90 -11.87 -17.53
N ASP A 217 7.76 -12.70 -16.92
CA ASP A 217 7.72 -13.02 -15.49
C ASP A 217 7.87 -11.73 -14.67
N TYR A 218 6.89 -11.46 -13.82
CA TYR A 218 6.88 -10.32 -12.91
C TYR A 218 6.74 -10.79 -11.47
N LEU A 219 7.21 -9.96 -10.55
CA LEU A 219 7.26 -10.25 -9.13
C LEU A 219 6.93 -8.99 -8.34
N TRP A 220 6.05 -9.13 -7.34
CA TRP A 220 5.78 -8.09 -6.36
C TRP A 220 6.53 -8.38 -5.08
N VAL A 221 7.38 -7.45 -4.68
CA VAL A 221 8.39 -7.65 -3.63
C VAL A 221 8.35 -6.51 -2.64
N THR A 222 8.53 -6.83 -1.36
CA THR A 222 8.72 -5.81 -0.32
C THR A 222 10.14 -5.26 -0.35
N LYS A 223 10.38 -4.19 0.41
CA LYS A 223 11.72 -3.60 0.56
C LYS A 223 12.74 -4.60 1.13
N ASP A 224 12.32 -5.43 2.08
CA ASP A 224 13.19 -6.43 2.71
C ASP A 224 13.59 -7.54 1.74
N GLU A 225 12.62 -8.04 0.97
CA GLU A 225 12.83 -9.12 0.00
C GLU A 225 13.58 -8.64 -1.25
N LEU A 226 13.68 -7.32 -1.47
CA LEU A 226 14.41 -6.72 -2.59
C LEU A 226 15.90 -7.10 -2.58
N GLY A 227 16.43 -7.33 -1.37
CA GLY A 227 17.79 -7.82 -1.08
C GLY A 227 18.20 -9.04 -1.87
N ASP A 228 17.29 -10.00 -2.00
CA ASP A 228 17.57 -11.33 -2.52
C ASP A 228 17.64 -11.34 -4.06
N TYR A 229 17.01 -10.37 -4.71
CA TYR A 229 16.84 -10.33 -6.16
C TYR A 229 17.79 -9.37 -6.87
N LEU A 230 18.05 -8.20 -6.26
CA LEU A 230 18.84 -7.15 -6.90
C LEU A 230 20.31 -7.25 -6.54
N LYS A 231 21.18 -6.92 -7.50
CA LYS A 231 22.61 -6.78 -7.21
C LYS A 231 22.83 -5.69 -6.15
N PRO A 232 23.78 -5.85 -5.21
CA PRO A 232 23.94 -4.96 -4.05
C PRO A 232 24.19 -3.50 -4.45
N GLU A 233 24.95 -3.25 -5.52
CA GLU A 233 25.21 -1.90 -6.02
C GLU A 233 23.98 -1.22 -6.64
N TYR A 234 23.07 -2.00 -7.20
CA TYR A 234 21.81 -1.51 -7.73
C TYR A 234 20.81 -1.25 -6.59
N LEU A 235 20.72 -2.18 -5.63
CA LEU A 235 19.88 -2.07 -4.44
C LEU A 235 20.20 -0.84 -3.60
N LYS A 236 21.49 -0.52 -3.39
CA LYS A 236 21.90 0.72 -2.69
C LYS A 236 21.32 1.99 -3.33
N LYS A 237 21.17 2.02 -4.66
CA LYS A 237 20.59 3.17 -5.36
C LYS A 237 19.07 3.18 -5.26
N VAL A 238 18.44 2.01 -5.32
CA VAL A 238 17.00 1.85 -5.21
C VAL A 238 16.51 2.20 -3.80
N ASN A 239 17.15 1.69 -2.75
CA ASN A 239 16.81 1.97 -1.36
C ASN A 239 16.93 3.46 -0.98
N ARG A 240 17.67 4.26 -1.74
CA ARG A 240 17.85 5.70 -1.42
C ARG A 240 16.61 6.55 -1.74
N PHE A 241 15.75 6.11 -2.67
CA PHE A 241 14.57 6.88 -3.07
C PHE A 241 13.24 6.22 -2.65
N LEU A 242 13.29 5.05 -2.05
CA LEU A 242 12.12 4.36 -1.54
C LEU A 242 11.85 4.80 -0.10
N PRO A 243 10.64 5.32 0.20
CA PRO A 243 10.20 5.42 1.59
C PRO A 243 10.02 4.02 2.18
N ASP A 244 10.24 3.89 3.49
CA ASP A 244 9.66 2.78 4.26
C ASP A 244 8.15 2.90 4.24
#